data_AF-A0A1I4CWX7-F1
#
_entry.id   AF-A0A1I4CWX7-F1
#
_cell.length_a   1.000
_cell.length_b   1.000
_cell.length_c   1.000
_cell.angle_alpha   90.00
_cell.angle_beta   90.00
_cell.angle_gamma   90.00
#
_symmetry.space_group_name_H-M   'P 1'
#
loop_
_entity.id
_entity.type
_entity.pdbx_description
1 polymer ?
#
loop_
_entity_poly.entity_id
_entity_poly.type
_entity_poly.pdbx_seq_one_letter_code
_entity_poly.pdbx_strand_id
1 'polypeptide(L)' 'MSECSEDGCENPAAVRLSIPWADDRDVCTAHGRALVQQDGVVAEVLDGAEVDWR' A
#
# COMPACT_ATOMS: atom_id res chain seq x y z
N MET A 1 -0.36 13.68 -2.83
CA MET A 1 -0.23 12.24 -2.54
C MET A 1 0.64 12.12 -1.30
N SER A 2 0.23 11.31 -0.33
CA SER A 2 1.09 10.93 0.81
C SER A 2 2.29 10.13 0.31
N GLU A 3 3.38 10.14 1.07
CA GLU A 3 4.52 9.24 0.85
C GLU A 3 4.19 7.83 1.38
N CYS A 4 4.90 6.83 0.87
CA CYS A 4 4.80 5.46 1.34
C CYS A 4 5.12 5.39 2.84
N SER A 5 4.29 4.69 3.61
CA SER A 5 4.46 4.59 5.06
C SER A 5 5.61 3.67 5.49
N GLU A 6 6.19 2.90 4.56
CA GLU A 6 7.33 2.02 4.84
C GLU A 6 8.62 2.82 5.03
N ASP A 7 9.39 2.46 6.06
CA ASP A 7 10.63 3.14 6.43
C ASP A 7 11.63 3.21 5.26
N GLY A 8 12.11 4.42 4.98
CA GLY A 8 13.11 4.66 3.93
C GLY A 8 12.57 4.62 2.50
N CYS A 9 11.25 4.68 2.32
CA CYS A 9 10.62 4.72 0.99
C CYS A 9 10.04 6.10 0.67
N GLU A 10 10.65 6.81 -0.28
CA GLU A 10 10.19 8.14 -0.75
C GLU A 10 9.18 8.06 -1.91
N ASN A 11 8.71 6.84 -2.25
CA ASN A 11 7.75 6.67 -3.34
C ASN A 11 6.37 7.18 -2.92
N PRO A 12 5.58 7.73 -3.85
CA PRO A 12 4.20 8.13 -3.55
C PRO A 12 3.37 6.91 -3.13
N ALA A 13 2.56 7.09 -2.09
CA ALA A 13 1.54 6.13 -1.72
C ALA A 13 0.47 6.07 -2.81
N ALA A 14 0.07 4.85 -3.15
CA ALA A 14 -0.92 4.57 -4.19
C ALA A 14 -1.95 3.52 -3.75
N VAL A 15 -1.71 2.86 -2.62
CA VAL A 15 -2.49 1.72 -2.14
C VAL A 15 -2.70 1.87 -0.64
N ARG A 16 -3.93 1.67 -0.17
CA ARG A 16 -4.23 1.42 1.24
C ARG A 16 -4.24 -0.09 1.50
N LEU A 17 -3.54 -0.49 2.55
CA LEU A 17 -3.60 -1.86 3.07
C LEU A 17 -4.51 -1.89 4.29
N SER A 18 -5.58 -2.67 4.20
CA SER A 18 -6.37 -3.09 5.35
C SER A 18 -5.70 -4.30 6.01
N ILE A 19 -5.28 -4.17 7.26
CA ILE A 19 -4.49 -5.20 7.96
C ILE A 19 -5.26 -5.68 9.20
N PRO A 20 -5.57 -6.97 9.33
CA PRO A 20 -6.45 -7.42 10.40
C PRO A 20 -5.81 -7.44 11.80
N TRP A 21 -4.49 -7.25 11.91
CA TRP A 21 -3.73 -7.28 13.17
C TRP A 21 -2.93 -6.00 13.44
N ALA A 22 -3.07 -4.97 12.62
CA ALA A 22 -2.37 -3.69 12.77
C ALA A 22 -3.23 -2.57 12.19
N ASP A 23 -2.79 -1.32 12.32
CA ASP A 23 -3.46 -0.19 11.68
C ASP A 23 -3.31 -0.26 10.15
N ASP A 24 -4.30 0.30 9.46
CA ASP A 24 -4.24 0.49 8.01
C ASP A 24 -3.04 1.37 7.64
N ARG A 25 -2.39 1.05 6.51
CA ARG A 25 -1.25 1.83 6.02
C ARG A 25 -1.34 2.13 4.54
N ASP A 26 -0.94 3.33 4.19
CA ASP A 26 -0.85 3.80 2.81
C ASP A 26 0.58 3.58 2.30
N VAL A 27 0.72 2.75 1.27
CA VAL A 27 2.02 2.33 0.74
C VAL A 27 2.09 2.54 -0.78
N CYS A 28 3.31 2.57 -1.31
CA CYS A 28 3.49 2.57 -2.75
C CYS A 28 3.09 1.21 -3.35
N THR A 29 2.88 1.17 -4.67
CA THR A 29 2.50 -0.02 -5.43
C THR A 29 3.40 -1.23 -5.15
N ALA A 30 4.72 -1.00 -5.10
CA ALA A 30 5.70 -2.08 -4.89
C ALA A 30 5.57 -2.72 -3.51
N HIS A 31 5.46 -1.91 -2.45
CA HIS A 31 5.25 -2.42 -1.09
C HIS A 31 3.86 -3.02 -0.92
N GLY A 32 2.83 -2.41 -1.52
CA GLY A 32 1.48 -2.97 -1.54
C GLY A 32 1.45 -4.39 -2.10
N ARG A 33 2.13 -4.64 -3.23
CA ARG A 33 2.25 -5.97 -3.84
C ARG A 33 2.96 -6.98 -2.93
N ALA A 34 4.02 -6.57 -2.22
CA ALA A 34 4.74 -7.46 -1.32
C ALA A 34 3.90 -7.79 -0.07
N LEU A 35 3.24 -6.80 0.50
CA LEU A 35 2.55 -6.90 1.79
C LEU A 35 1.18 -7.57 1.68
N VAL A 36 0.47 -7.42 0.56
CA VAL A 36 -0.83 -8.10 0.31
C VAL A 36 -0.72 -9.62 0.24
N GLN A 37 0.49 -10.16 0.15
CA GLN A 37 0.74 -11.61 0.19
C GLN A 37 0.58 -12.20 1.60
N GLN A 38 0.49 -11.36 2.64
CA GLN A 38 0.26 -11.80 4.01
C GLN A 38 -1.21 -12.18 4.21
N ASP A 39 -1.46 -13.16 5.08
CA ASP A 39 -2.80 -13.73 5.27
C ASP A 39 -3.83 -12.66 5.66
N GLY A 40 -4.94 -12.54 4.93
CA GLY A 40 -5.99 -11.58 5.28
C GLY A 40 -5.65 -10.09 5.08
N VAL A 41 -4.47 -9.73 4.54
CA VAL A 41 -4.20 -8.35 4.13
C VAL A 41 -4.90 -8.06 2.81
N VAL A 42 -5.65 -6.94 2.75
CA VAL A 42 -6.38 -6.51 1.56
C VAL A 42 -5.80 -5.20 1.05
N ALA A 43 -5.58 -5.11 -0.26
CA ALA A 43 -5.07 -3.91 -0.92
C ALA A 43 -6.18 -3.19 -1.69
N GLU A 44 -6.31 -1.89 -1.48
CA GLU A 44 -7.23 -1.01 -2.18
C GLU A 44 -6.46 0.15 -2.81
N VAL A 45 -6.77 0.48 -4.05
CA VAL A 45 -6.14 1.61 -4.74
C VAL A 45 -6.67 2.92 -4.17
N LEU A 46 -5.77 3.84 -3.83
CA LEU A 46 -6.15 5.18 -3.36
C LEU A 46 -6.82 5.98 -4.48
N ASP A 47 -7.82 6.79 -4.12
CA ASP A 47 -8.49 7.67 -5.08
C ASP A 47 -7.49 8.57 -5.82
N GLY A 48 -7.55 8.53 -7.16
CA GLY A 48 -6.68 9.31 -8.04
C GLY A 48 -5.26 8.75 -8.19
N ALA A 49 -4.95 7.58 -7.63
CA ALA A 49 -3.68 6.90 -7.89
C ALA A 49 -3.74 6.13 -9.22
N GLU A 50 -2.81 6.47 -10.13
CA GLU A 50 -2.58 5.68 -11.33
C GLU A 50 -1.58 4.56 -11.01
N VAL A 51 -2.10 3.35 -10.86
CA VAL A 51 -1.33 2.16 -10.46
C VAL A 51 -1.25 1.16 -11.60
N ASP A 52 -0.02 0.80 -11.99
CA ASP A 52 0.23 -0.37 -12.82
C ASP A 52 0.42 -1.59 -11.89
N TRP A 53 -0.59 -2.46 -11.85
CA TRP A 53 -0.65 -3.64 -10.98
C TRP A 53 -0.28 -4.94 -11.72
N ARG A 54 0.87 -4.95 -12.42
CA ARG A 54 1.40 -6.14 -13.12
C ARG A 54 2.48 -6.87 -12.33
#